data_AF-A0A961A6A7-F1
#
_entry.id   AF-A0A961A6A7-F1
#
_cell.length_a   1.000
_cell.length_b   1.000
_cell.length_c   1.000
_cell.angle_alpha   90.00
_cell.angle_beta   90.00
_cell.angle_gamma   90.00
#
_symmetry.space_group_name_H-M   'P 1'
#
loop_
_entity.id
_entity.type
_entity.pdbx_description
1 polymer ?
#
loop_
_entity_poly.entity_id
_entity_poly.type
_entity_poly.pdbx_seq_one_letter_code
_entity_poly.pdbx_strand_id
1 'polypeptide(L)'
;MRLSCILFVAILLGCSGAGQAIAADRLPDYAREYIAGSFFNGTDPADPAIADAVEILSIPAEMATEIRALDWEAGQLQRFARPKLYLLVDCPDGTVHALMFRDGRKRNDRTLDASRARVLRRLYSAELWAFPPDPPLATWLAAAAPDPAEVWQQTLQASANEPWDRDTLERAAANYNADGTRRAELALALAALADSDYWHETARAALWLISRMDAMSFRRENGTDSIPDLQAVEARTFYENVHYAVRARAEFPWAADVSEQDFLQQVLSPRGSGEPLQRWRRHFYMAMLPELEDLTMEDAAQAISVARNAYADFYQYEGDTTWEDFGMLTALAVHEGRCEDCSNVENAFLRTLGVPGCQAYTPWWGHQDGNHAWTWIRGMGEAPGDGRNGVKVYVKTWDGNEDVTAEYTPVSSISVPADADGTLELRVWNSGDWRALCSERAEGGRAVFSDVGCRLNQVLSFAGEGQRELLCDLRSDGGYRWLRMDPLTSGSEDGFRVDYDKSTPLGEMDPGADYSLLVYTSTGWQEAPSERLSTGGFSFTGMPDRLYRITGPGIANRPFTVELADNGEVLTLKR
;
A
#
# COMPACT_ATOMS: atom_id res chain seq x y z
N MET A 1 43.52 -34.53 -16.69
CA MET A 1 42.30 -34.45 -15.86
C MET A 1 42.18 -33.05 -15.29
N ARG A 2 41.83 -32.11 -16.17
CA ARG A 2 41.43 -30.71 -15.96
C ARG A 2 40.47 -30.45 -17.12
N LEU A 3 39.51 -29.54 -16.95
CA LEU A 3 38.27 -29.33 -17.73
C LEU A 3 37.10 -30.18 -17.21
N SER A 4 36.25 -29.54 -16.40
CA SER A 4 34.78 -29.70 -16.34
C SER A 4 34.13 -28.77 -15.30
N CYS A 5 34.91 -28.05 -14.47
CA CYS A 5 34.37 -27.11 -13.47
C CYS A 5 34.34 -25.62 -13.88
N ILE A 6 34.40 -25.28 -15.18
CA ILE A 6 34.39 -23.86 -15.65
C ILE A 6 33.37 -23.66 -16.79
N LEU A 7 32.18 -24.23 -16.66
CA LEU A 7 31.08 -23.98 -17.61
C LEU A 7 29.73 -23.85 -16.90
N PHE A 8 29.66 -23.07 -15.82
CA PHE A 8 28.36 -22.66 -15.24
C PHE A 8 28.37 -21.27 -14.58
N VAL A 9 29.44 -20.50 -14.78
CA VAL A 9 29.62 -19.16 -14.17
C VAL A 9 29.81 -18.05 -15.24
N ALA A 10 29.76 -18.39 -16.53
CA ALA A 10 29.97 -17.45 -17.63
C ALA A 10 28.69 -16.97 -18.34
N ILE A 11 27.49 -17.22 -17.78
CA ILE A 11 26.23 -16.66 -18.31
C ILE A 11 25.73 -15.47 -17.45
N LEU A 12 26.35 -15.20 -16.29
CA LEU A 12 25.82 -14.22 -15.33
C LEU A 12 26.62 -12.92 -15.18
N LEU A 13 27.77 -12.74 -15.84
CA LEU A 13 28.52 -11.48 -15.77
C LEU A 13 29.20 -11.17 -17.10
N GLY A 14 28.61 -10.27 -17.89
CA GLY A 14 29.25 -9.74 -19.10
C GLY A 14 28.34 -9.05 -20.10
N CYS A 15 27.75 -7.92 -19.70
CA CYS A 15 27.36 -6.78 -20.55
C CYS A 15 26.32 -6.96 -21.68
N SER A 16 25.34 -6.06 -21.63
CA SER A 16 24.38 -5.64 -22.67
C SER A 16 23.24 -6.60 -22.97
N GLY A 17 22.01 -6.09 -22.84
CA GLY A 17 20.82 -6.67 -23.46
C GLY A 17 19.85 -7.28 -22.45
N ALA A 18 18.58 -6.99 -22.71
CA ALA A 18 17.40 -7.45 -22.01
C ALA A 18 17.43 -8.88 -21.47
N GLY A 19 16.67 -9.09 -20.39
CA GLY A 19 16.23 -10.41 -19.95
C GLY A 19 15.90 -11.29 -21.16
N GLN A 20 16.71 -12.31 -21.36
CA GLN A 20 16.32 -13.39 -22.25
C GLN A 20 15.23 -14.16 -21.52
N ALA A 21 14.02 -14.12 -22.09
CA ALA A 21 12.97 -15.07 -21.74
C ALA A 21 13.59 -16.48 -21.75
N ILE A 22 13.40 -17.22 -20.67
CA ILE A 22 13.64 -18.66 -20.68
C ILE A 22 12.69 -19.20 -21.74
N ALA A 23 13.22 -19.72 -22.86
CA ALA A 23 12.37 -20.38 -23.85
C ALA A 23 11.74 -21.64 -23.21
N ALA A 24 10.55 -22.05 -23.66
CA ALA A 24 9.81 -23.17 -23.04
C ALA A 24 10.61 -24.48 -22.99
N ASP A 25 11.62 -24.64 -23.86
CA ASP A 25 12.60 -25.75 -23.87
C ASP A 25 13.62 -25.71 -22.70
N ARG A 26 13.56 -24.70 -21.83
CA ARG A 26 14.52 -24.44 -20.73
C ARG A 26 13.86 -24.35 -19.35
N LEU A 27 12.70 -24.98 -19.16
CA LEU A 27 12.10 -25.11 -17.82
C LEU A 27 13.11 -25.74 -16.84
N PRO A 28 13.41 -25.09 -15.70
CA PRO A 28 14.31 -25.65 -14.70
C PRO A 28 13.80 -26.98 -14.13
N ASP A 29 14.72 -27.88 -13.76
CA ASP A 29 14.38 -29.22 -13.24
C ASP A 29 13.38 -29.16 -12.07
N TYR A 30 13.60 -28.25 -11.12
CA TYR A 30 12.70 -28.07 -9.97
C TYR A 30 11.25 -27.76 -10.36
N ALA A 31 11.04 -27.03 -11.47
CA ALA A 31 9.70 -26.68 -11.95
C ALA A 31 9.08 -27.87 -12.68
N ARG A 32 9.86 -28.55 -13.53
CA ARG A 32 9.42 -29.76 -14.24
C ARG A 32 9.03 -30.87 -13.26
N GLU A 33 9.86 -31.13 -12.25
CA GLU A 33 9.58 -32.11 -11.19
C GLU A 33 8.29 -31.78 -10.44
N TYR A 34 8.10 -30.51 -10.08
CA TYR A 34 6.88 -30.07 -9.40
C TYR A 34 5.63 -30.26 -10.27
N ILE A 35 5.68 -29.82 -11.53
CA ILE A 35 4.55 -29.91 -12.47
C ILE A 35 4.21 -31.37 -12.76
N ALA A 36 5.23 -32.19 -13.06
CA ALA A 36 5.09 -33.61 -13.32
C ALA A 36 4.40 -34.34 -12.15
N GLY A 37 4.91 -34.12 -10.94
CA GLY A 37 4.41 -34.75 -9.72
C GLY A 37 3.01 -34.28 -9.33
N SER A 38 2.69 -33.00 -9.56
CA SER A 38 1.44 -32.39 -9.07
C SER A 38 0.28 -32.51 -10.07
N PHE A 39 0.56 -32.42 -11.37
CA PHE A 39 -0.48 -32.24 -12.39
C PHE A 39 -0.48 -33.30 -13.50
N PHE A 40 0.61 -34.06 -13.65
CA PHE A 40 0.77 -35.07 -14.70
C PHE A 40 0.96 -36.48 -14.11
N ASN A 41 0.35 -36.79 -12.97
CA ASN A 41 0.37 -38.11 -12.34
C ASN A 41 1.77 -38.72 -12.12
N GLY A 42 2.79 -37.88 -11.91
CA GLY A 42 4.16 -38.34 -11.74
C GLY A 42 4.80 -38.90 -13.01
N THR A 43 4.34 -38.45 -14.18
CA THR A 43 5.01 -38.69 -15.47
C THR A 43 6.48 -38.24 -15.41
N ASP A 44 7.35 -38.77 -16.27
CA ASP A 44 8.75 -38.33 -16.34
C ASP A 44 8.82 -36.80 -16.50
N PRO A 45 9.53 -36.06 -15.64
CA PRO A 45 9.73 -34.62 -15.80
C PRO A 45 10.35 -34.19 -17.13
N ALA A 46 10.96 -35.12 -17.89
CA ALA A 46 11.48 -34.87 -19.22
C ALA A 46 10.46 -35.09 -20.36
N ASP A 47 9.21 -35.46 -20.05
CA ASP A 47 8.16 -35.67 -21.05
C ASP A 47 7.83 -34.35 -21.79
N PRO A 48 7.88 -34.32 -23.14
CA PRO A 48 7.54 -33.13 -23.93
C PRO A 48 6.15 -32.56 -23.63
N ALA A 49 5.19 -33.40 -23.22
CA ALA A 49 3.83 -32.95 -22.88
C ALA A 49 3.81 -31.93 -21.73
N ILE A 50 4.80 -31.97 -20.83
CA ILE A 50 4.94 -30.96 -19.76
C ILE A 50 5.38 -29.62 -20.34
N ALA A 51 6.37 -29.62 -21.24
CA ALA A 51 6.84 -28.39 -21.86
C ALA A 51 5.76 -27.76 -22.76
N ASP A 52 5.02 -28.58 -23.50
CA ASP A 52 3.92 -28.14 -24.37
C ASP A 52 2.73 -27.55 -23.59
N ALA A 53 2.57 -27.94 -22.32
CA ALA A 53 1.51 -27.45 -21.44
C ALA A 53 1.87 -26.18 -20.67
N VAL A 54 3.10 -25.67 -20.81
CA VAL A 54 3.61 -24.57 -19.99
C VAL A 54 3.81 -23.30 -20.82
N GLU A 55 3.25 -22.20 -20.34
CA GLU A 55 3.47 -20.86 -20.84
C GLU A 55 4.27 -20.05 -19.80
N ILE A 56 5.43 -19.52 -20.19
CA ILE A 56 6.23 -18.66 -19.32
C ILE A 56 5.72 -17.22 -19.48
N LEU A 57 5.18 -16.66 -18.40
CA LEU A 57 4.75 -15.27 -18.37
C LEU A 57 5.97 -14.36 -18.22
N SER A 58 6.19 -13.49 -19.20
CA SER A 58 7.26 -12.50 -19.22
C SER A 58 6.72 -11.20 -19.80
N ILE A 59 7.13 -10.07 -19.23
CA ILE A 59 6.71 -8.77 -19.74
C ILE A 59 7.19 -8.54 -21.19
N PRO A 60 6.39 -7.88 -22.05
CA PRO A 60 6.81 -7.52 -23.40
C PRO A 60 8.06 -6.63 -23.42
N ALA A 61 8.85 -6.69 -24.51
CA ALA A 61 10.12 -5.97 -24.62
C ALA A 61 9.96 -4.44 -24.53
N GLU A 62 8.88 -3.93 -25.09
CA GLU A 62 8.51 -2.53 -25.07
C GLU A 62 8.10 -2.07 -23.66
N MET A 63 7.36 -2.90 -22.92
CA MET A 63 7.06 -2.66 -21.50
C MET A 63 8.35 -2.66 -20.66
N ALA A 64 9.24 -3.63 -20.91
CA ALA A 64 10.55 -3.66 -20.24
C ALA A 64 11.41 -2.43 -20.58
N THR A 65 11.25 -1.85 -21.78
CA THR A 65 11.95 -0.63 -22.18
C THR A 65 11.40 0.57 -21.42
N GLU A 66 10.09 0.67 -21.26
CA GLU A 66 9.45 1.73 -20.48
C GLU A 66 9.87 1.68 -19.00
N ILE A 67 9.80 0.51 -18.38
CA ILE A 67 10.23 0.34 -16.97
C ILE A 67 11.70 0.74 -16.81
N ARG A 68 12.56 0.39 -17.77
CA ARG A 68 13.99 0.74 -17.70
C ARG A 68 14.31 2.19 -18.07
N ALA A 69 13.36 2.95 -18.59
CA ALA A 69 13.55 4.37 -18.87
C ALA A 69 13.69 5.19 -17.57
N LEU A 70 13.22 4.64 -16.45
CA LEU A 70 13.44 5.18 -15.12
C LEU A 70 14.54 4.37 -14.41
N ASP A 71 15.68 5.00 -14.14
CA ASP A 71 16.83 4.37 -13.46
C ASP A 71 16.42 3.71 -12.15
N TRP A 72 15.46 4.31 -11.44
CA TRP A 72 14.89 3.74 -10.22
C TRP A 72 14.22 2.39 -10.46
N GLU A 73 13.27 2.32 -11.39
CA GLU A 73 12.54 1.08 -11.66
C GLU A 73 13.46 0.02 -12.28
N ALA A 74 14.43 0.43 -13.11
CA ALA A 74 15.52 -0.45 -13.52
C ALA A 74 16.28 -1.01 -12.32
N GLY A 75 16.56 -0.17 -11.32
CA GLY A 75 17.14 -0.54 -10.04
C GLY A 75 16.28 -1.52 -9.25
N GLN A 76 14.96 -1.33 -9.20
CA GLN A 76 14.03 -2.29 -8.57
C GLN A 76 14.09 -3.66 -9.27
N LEU A 77 14.02 -3.68 -10.61
CA LEU A 77 14.17 -4.91 -11.39
C LEU A 77 15.51 -5.62 -11.13
N GLN A 78 16.61 -4.85 -11.02
CA GLN A 78 17.95 -5.38 -10.75
C GLN A 78 18.11 -5.87 -9.32
N ARG A 79 17.65 -5.08 -8.33
CA ARG A 79 17.73 -5.40 -6.90
C ARG A 79 17.01 -6.69 -6.59
N PHE A 80 15.93 -6.96 -7.32
CA PHE A 80 15.16 -8.19 -7.22
C PHE A 80 15.39 -9.13 -8.40
N ALA A 81 16.57 -9.06 -9.05
CA ALA A 81 17.08 -10.04 -10.01
C ALA A 81 17.42 -11.37 -9.33
N ARG A 82 16.46 -11.89 -8.58
CA ARG A 82 16.40 -13.29 -8.15
C ARG A 82 15.88 -14.10 -9.33
N PRO A 83 16.29 -15.37 -9.48
CA PRO A 83 15.67 -16.26 -10.44
C PRO A 83 14.21 -16.47 -10.03
N LYS A 84 13.33 -15.70 -10.69
CA LYS A 84 11.88 -15.78 -10.61
C LYS A 84 11.36 -16.42 -11.88
N LEU A 85 10.36 -17.27 -11.74
CA LEU A 85 9.71 -17.94 -12.86
C LEU A 85 8.21 -17.92 -12.62
N TYR A 86 7.48 -17.35 -13.58
CA TYR A 86 6.02 -17.26 -13.56
C TYR A 86 5.47 -18.05 -14.73
N LEU A 87 4.58 -18.99 -14.45
CA LEU A 87 4.10 -19.95 -15.42
C LEU A 87 2.58 -19.99 -15.39
N LEU A 88 1.97 -20.18 -16.56
CA LEU A 88 0.67 -20.86 -16.67
C LEU A 88 0.93 -22.31 -17.08
N VAL A 89 0.15 -23.22 -16.49
CA VAL A 89 0.20 -24.65 -16.80
C VAL A 89 -1.21 -25.11 -17.16
N ASP A 90 -1.42 -25.53 -18.40
CA ASP A 90 -2.67 -26.14 -18.86
C ASP A 90 -2.63 -27.65 -18.53
N CYS A 91 -3.34 -28.04 -17.48
CA CYS A 91 -3.30 -29.40 -16.93
C CYS A 91 -4.17 -30.38 -17.75
N PRO A 92 -3.82 -31.68 -17.78
CA PRO A 92 -4.60 -32.70 -18.49
C PRO A 92 -6.06 -32.86 -18.02
N ASP A 93 -6.36 -32.45 -16.78
CA ASP A 93 -7.72 -32.46 -16.21
C ASP A 93 -8.57 -31.25 -16.64
N GLY A 94 -8.01 -30.36 -17.47
CA GLY A 94 -8.68 -29.16 -17.98
C GLY A 94 -8.56 -27.94 -17.08
N THR A 95 -7.86 -28.03 -15.95
CA THR A 95 -7.57 -26.88 -15.09
C THR A 95 -6.36 -26.09 -15.60
N VAL A 96 -6.29 -24.80 -15.27
CA VAL A 96 -5.11 -23.97 -15.53
C VAL A 96 -4.51 -23.52 -14.21
N HIS A 97 -3.20 -23.62 -14.05
CA HIS A 97 -2.50 -23.19 -12.83
C HIS A 97 -1.54 -22.04 -13.11
N ALA A 98 -1.65 -20.95 -12.33
CA ALA A 98 -0.62 -19.92 -12.24
C ALA A 98 0.39 -20.29 -11.14
N LEU A 99 1.64 -20.51 -11.53
CA LEU A 99 2.73 -20.88 -10.63
C LEU A 99 3.77 -19.77 -10.54
N MET A 100 4.30 -19.57 -9.34
CA MET A 100 5.48 -18.73 -9.12
C MET A 100 6.55 -19.54 -8.42
N PHE A 101 7.78 -19.49 -8.96
CA PHE A 101 8.98 -19.96 -8.29
C PHE A 101 9.93 -18.79 -8.04
N ARG A 102 10.63 -18.83 -6.92
CA ARG A 102 11.71 -17.90 -6.56
C ARG A 102 12.83 -18.67 -5.90
N ASP A 103 14.07 -18.45 -6.34
CA ASP A 103 15.25 -19.13 -5.80
C ASP A 103 15.12 -20.68 -5.84
N GLY A 104 14.52 -21.19 -6.92
CA GLY A 104 14.27 -22.62 -7.13
C GLY A 104 13.17 -23.23 -6.25
N ARG A 105 12.42 -22.41 -5.50
CA ARG A 105 11.35 -22.87 -4.60
C ARG A 105 10.00 -22.34 -5.06
N LYS A 106 8.97 -23.18 -4.99
CA LYS A 106 7.59 -22.76 -5.22
C LYS A 106 7.17 -21.74 -4.17
N ARG A 107 6.64 -20.61 -4.63
CA ARG A 107 6.07 -19.55 -3.80
C ARG A 107 4.55 -19.51 -3.89
N ASN A 108 4.02 -19.69 -5.09
CA ASN A 108 2.58 -19.64 -5.34
C ASN A 108 2.13 -20.76 -6.28
N ASP A 109 0.87 -21.15 -6.11
CA ASP A 109 0.14 -22.11 -6.95
C ASP A 109 -1.34 -21.79 -6.86
N ARG A 110 -1.89 -21.21 -7.94
CA ARG A 110 -3.29 -20.78 -8.03
C ARG A 110 -3.98 -21.52 -9.16
N THR A 111 -5.05 -22.24 -8.86
CA THR A 111 -5.96 -22.74 -9.89
C THR A 111 -6.79 -21.58 -10.43
N LEU A 112 -6.83 -21.47 -11.75
CA LEU A 112 -7.55 -20.47 -12.52
C LEU A 112 -8.72 -21.11 -13.25
N ASP A 113 -9.81 -20.37 -13.37
CA ASP A 113 -10.82 -20.65 -14.39
C ASP A 113 -10.38 -20.08 -15.76
N ALA A 114 -11.16 -20.38 -16.80
CA ALA A 114 -10.85 -19.96 -18.15
C ALA A 114 -10.84 -18.43 -18.33
N SER A 115 -11.66 -17.69 -17.57
CA SER A 115 -11.73 -16.22 -17.63
C SER A 115 -10.43 -15.61 -17.07
N ARG A 116 -10.04 -16.05 -15.88
CA ARG A 116 -8.82 -15.63 -15.19
C ARG A 116 -7.55 -15.92 -16.02
N ALA A 117 -7.47 -17.10 -16.62
CA ALA A 117 -6.37 -17.45 -17.52
C ALA A 117 -6.29 -16.53 -18.74
N ARG A 118 -7.42 -16.17 -19.37
CA ARG A 118 -7.45 -15.21 -20.51
C ARG A 118 -7.01 -13.81 -20.10
N VAL A 119 -7.40 -13.33 -18.92
CA VAL A 119 -6.97 -12.01 -18.42
C VAL A 119 -5.45 -11.96 -18.26
N LEU A 120 -4.85 -12.96 -17.60
CA LEU A 120 -3.39 -13.02 -17.46
C LEU A 120 -2.70 -13.07 -18.83
N ARG A 121 -3.12 -13.97 -19.73
CA ARG A 121 -2.51 -14.05 -21.08
C ARG A 121 -2.54 -12.71 -21.81
N ARG A 122 -3.63 -11.94 -21.71
CA ARG A 122 -3.72 -10.59 -22.28
C ARG A 122 -2.79 -9.59 -21.59
N LEU A 123 -2.72 -9.59 -20.26
CA LEU A 123 -1.82 -8.70 -19.50
C LEU A 123 -0.35 -8.87 -19.88
N TYR A 124 0.09 -10.09 -20.21
CA TYR A 124 1.47 -10.37 -20.64
C TYR A 124 1.65 -10.37 -22.16
N SER A 125 0.59 -10.11 -22.94
CA SER A 125 0.67 -10.15 -24.41
C SER A 125 1.38 -8.93 -24.99
N ALA A 126 2.27 -9.18 -25.95
CA ALA A 126 2.90 -8.12 -26.73
C ALA A 126 1.90 -7.39 -27.64
N GLU A 127 0.86 -8.08 -28.11
CA GLU A 127 -0.19 -7.50 -28.96
C GLU A 127 -0.92 -6.36 -28.27
N LEU A 128 -1.33 -6.56 -27.02
CA LEU A 128 -2.05 -5.55 -26.24
C LEU A 128 -1.21 -4.29 -26.01
N TRP A 129 0.08 -4.49 -25.72
CA TRP A 129 1.02 -3.39 -25.54
C TRP A 129 1.31 -2.64 -26.84
N ALA A 130 1.36 -3.36 -27.96
CA ALA A 130 1.61 -2.79 -29.29
C ALA A 130 0.39 -2.07 -29.88
N PHE A 131 -0.78 -2.10 -29.22
CA PHE A 131 -1.94 -1.39 -29.73
C PHE A 131 -1.68 0.12 -29.86
N PRO A 132 -2.18 0.74 -30.96
CA PRO A 132 -2.04 2.17 -31.15
C PRO A 132 -2.79 2.95 -30.05
N PRO A 133 -2.38 4.21 -29.80
CA PRO A 133 -3.17 5.12 -28.99
C PRO A 133 -4.59 5.26 -29.53
N ASP A 134 -5.55 5.69 -28.69
CA ASP A 134 -6.91 5.97 -29.16
C ASP A 134 -6.91 6.97 -30.34
N PRO A 135 -7.85 6.86 -31.28
CA PRO A 135 -7.83 7.66 -32.51
C PRO A 135 -7.70 9.18 -32.30
N PRO A 136 -8.37 9.82 -31.31
CA PRO A 136 -8.14 11.24 -31.02
C PRO A 136 -6.69 11.54 -30.67
N LEU A 137 -6.11 10.78 -29.73
CA LEU A 137 -4.72 10.96 -29.32
C LEU A 137 -3.74 10.68 -30.46
N ALA A 138 -3.96 9.61 -31.24
CA ALA A 138 -3.10 9.28 -32.39
C ALA A 138 -3.08 10.41 -33.42
N THR A 139 -4.22 11.06 -33.66
CA THR A 139 -4.34 12.22 -34.56
C THR A 139 -3.51 13.39 -34.04
N TRP A 140 -3.62 13.73 -32.76
CA TRP A 140 -2.88 14.84 -32.16
C TRP A 140 -1.38 14.59 -32.03
N LEU A 141 -0.95 13.35 -31.76
CA LEU A 141 0.46 12.97 -31.76
C LEU A 141 1.11 13.10 -33.15
N ALA A 142 0.33 12.99 -34.22
CA ALA A 142 0.78 13.16 -35.60
C ALA A 142 0.61 14.60 -36.14
N ALA A 143 -0.11 15.46 -35.41
CA ALA A 143 -0.41 16.83 -35.81
C ALA A 143 0.69 17.83 -35.39
N ALA A 144 0.55 19.09 -35.83
CA ALA A 144 1.33 20.18 -35.27
C ALA A 144 0.91 20.43 -33.82
N ALA A 145 1.88 20.79 -32.96
CA ALA A 145 1.61 21.07 -31.55
C ALA A 145 0.53 22.16 -31.41
N PRO A 146 -0.52 21.93 -30.59
CA PRO A 146 -1.55 22.93 -30.36
C PRO A 146 -1.01 24.14 -29.60
N ASP A 147 -1.70 25.28 -29.70
CA ASP A 147 -1.46 26.42 -28.80
C ASP A 147 -1.94 26.06 -27.38
N PRO A 148 -1.04 25.98 -26.38
CA PRO A 148 -1.42 25.64 -25.01
C PRO A 148 -2.44 26.61 -24.40
N ALA A 149 -2.38 27.90 -24.73
CA ALA A 149 -3.30 28.89 -24.17
C ALA A 149 -4.73 28.70 -24.71
N GLU A 150 -4.84 28.40 -26.00
CA GLU A 150 -6.13 28.16 -26.65
C GLU A 150 -6.80 26.89 -26.09
N VAL A 151 -6.06 25.78 -26.04
CA VAL A 151 -6.56 24.50 -25.52
C VAL A 151 -6.96 24.61 -24.05
N TRP A 152 -6.20 25.33 -23.24
CA TRP A 152 -6.55 25.56 -21.84
C TRP A 152 -7.89 26.31 -21.70
N GLN A 153 -8.10 27.36 -22.50
CA GLN A 153 -9.38 28.10 -22.50
C GLN A 153 -10.55 27.24 -22.98
N GLN A 154 -10.35 26.42 -24.01
CA GLN A 154 -11.37 25.47 -24.48
C GLN A 154 -11.72 24.45 -23.39
N THR A 155 -10.72 23.94 -22.66
CA THR A 155 -10.91 22.99 -21.56
C THR A 155 -11.74 23.62 -20.42
N LEU A 156 -11.43 24.87 -20.03
CA LEU A 156 -12.22 25.60 -19.03
C LEU A 156 -13.67 25.84 -19.48
N GLN A 157 -13.87 26.16 -20.76
CA GLN A 157 -15.21 26.34 -21.33
C GLN A 157 -16.01 25.03 -21.35
N ALA A 158 -15.35 23.92 -21.68
CA ALA A 158 -15.94 22.59 -21.68
C ALA A 158 -16.47 22.19 -20.30
N SER A 159 -15.79 22.58 -19.24
CA SER A 159 -16.19 22.28 -17.86
C SER A 159 -17.02 23.37 -17.18
N ALA A 160 -17.46 24.40 -17.90
CA ALA A 160 -18.06 25.60 -17.28
C ALA A 160 -19.38 25.34 -16.55
N ASN A 161 -20.11 24.28 -16.91
CA ASN A 161 -21.39 23.92 -16.30
C ASN A 161 -21.25 22.95 -15.11
N GLU A 162 -20.03 22.51 -14.82
CA GLU A 162 -19.75 21.59 -13.73
C GLU A 162 -19.58 22.35 -12.40
N PRO A 163 -19.98 21.76 -11.25
CA PRO A 163 -19.73 22.36 -9.96
C PRO A 163 -18.23 22.30 -9.64
N TRP A 164 -17.61 23.46 -9.49
CA TRP A 164 -16.21 23.62 -9.09
C TRP A 164 -16.12 24.26 -7.71
N ASP A 165 -15.28 23.72 -6.83
CA ASP A 165 -14.70 24.55 -5.80
C ASP A 165 -13.70 25.53 -6.46
N ARG A 166 -13.69 26.76 -5.98
CA ARG A 166 -12.90 27.84 -6.58
C ARG A 166 -11.39 27.53 -6.52
N ASP A 167 -10.96 26.88 -5.45
CA ASP A 167 -9.56 26.59 -5.18
C ASP A 167 -8.98 25.60 -6.19
N THR A 168 -9.80 24.64 -6.66
CA THR A 168 -9.41 23.64 -7.67
C THR A 168 -9.04 24.31 -8.99
N LEU A 169 -9.84 25.23 -9.51
CA LEU A 169 -9.53 25.91 -10.78
C LEU A 169 -8.33 26.85 -10.64
N GLU A 170 -8.21 27.56 -9.52
CA GLU A 170 -7.05 28.42 -9.23
C GLU A 170 -5.76 27.60 -9.14
N ARG A 171 -5.79 26.46 -8.44
CA ARG A 171 -4.66 25.52 -8.33
C ARG A 171 -4.34 24.84 -9.67
N ALA A 172 -5.34 24.45 -10.46
CA ALA A 172 -5.15 23.91 -11.80
C ALA A 172 -4.42 24.90 -12.71
N ALA A 173 -4.85 26.17 -12.70
CA ALA A 173 -4.22 27.23 -13.48
C ALA A 173 -2.80 27.54 -13.00
N ALA A 174 -2.56 27.52 -11.68
CA ALA A 174 -1.22 27.67 -11.12
C ALA A 174 -0.29 26.54 -11.58
N ASN A 175 -0.73 25.28 -11.45
CA ASN A 175 0.04 24.10 -11.84
C ASN A 175 0.33 24.06 -13.36
N TYR A 176 -0.68 24.37 -14.19
CA TYR A 176 -0.53 24.40 -15.65
C TYR A 176 0.49 25.45 -16.12
N ASN A 177 0.60 26.57 -15.40
CA ASN A 177 1.49 27.68 -15.73
C ASN A 177 2.78 27.72 -14.91
N ALA A 178 2.98 26.78 -13.99
CA ALA A 178 4.17 26.73 -13.15
C ALA A 178 5.44 26.48 -13.98
N ASP A 179 6.56 27.04 -13.51
CA ASP A 179 7.85 26.81 -14.11
C ASP A 179 8.23 25.32 -14.02
N GLY A 180 8.68 24.75 -15.15
CA GLY A 180 9.03 23.34 -15.25
C GLY A 180 7.87 22.40 -15.59
N THR A 181 6.62 22.87 -15.55
CA THR A 181 5.48 22.07 -16.04
C THR A 181 5.67 21.75 -17.52
N ARG A 182 5.52 20.48 -17.90
CA ARG A 182 5.52 20.01 -19.30
C ARG A 182 4.22 20.43 -20.01
N ARG A 183 4.00 21.74 -20.11
CA ARG A 183 2.75 22.35 -20.59
C ARG A 183 2.37 21.93 -22.01
N ALA A 184 3.36 21.71 -22.88
CA ALA A 184 3.12 21.24 -24.24
C ALA A 184 2.53 19.82 -24.26
N GLU A 185 2.97 18.93 -23.36
CA GLU A 185 2.44 17.57 -23.24
C GLU A 185 0.99 17.59 -22.73
N LEU A 186 0.74 18.39 -21.68
CA LEU A 186 -0.61 18.59 -21.17
C LEU A 186 -1.53 19.21 -22.22
N ALA A 187 -1.08 20.21 -22.98
CA ALA A 187 -1.86 20.80 -24.07
C ALA A 187 -2.21 19.79 -25.15
N LEU A 188 -1.27 18.94 -25.57
CA LEU A 188 -1.55 17.88 -26.55
C LEU A 188 -2.58 16.88 -26.02
N ALA A 189 -2.44 16.45 -24.76
CA ALA A 189 -3.39 15.54 -24.15
C ALA A 189 -4.79 16.15 -24.01
N LEU A 190 -4.89 17.41 -23.56
CA LEU A 190 -6.16 18.12 -23.43
C LEU A 190 -6.86 18.32 -24.78
N ALA A 191 -6.10 18.64 -25.84
CA ALA A 191 -6.64 18.75 -27.19
C ALA A 191 -7.21 17.41 -27.68
N ALA A 192 -6.48 16.31 -27.43
CA ALA A 192 -6.99 14.98 -27.75
C ALA A 192 -8.23 14.58 -26.92
N LEU A 193 -8.30 14.96 -25.63
CA LEU A 193 -9.48 14.72 -24.80
C LEU A 193 -10.70 15.52 -25.28
N ALA A 194 -10.50 16.73 -25.80
CA ALA A 194 -11.56 17.55 -26.37
C ALA A 194 -12.22 16.91 -27.61
N ASP A 195 -11.47 16.07 -28.33
CA ASP A 195 -11.96 15.30 -29.49
C ASP A 195 -12.45 13.89 -29.11
N SER A 196 -12.50 13.55 -27.82
CA SER A 196 -13.02 12.26 -27.34
C SER A 196 -14.55 12.28 -27.16
N ASP A 197 -15.17 11.10 -27.16
CA ASP A 197 -16.63 10.95 -26.99
C ASP A 197 -17.16 11.52 -25.65
N TYR A 198 -16.27 11.69 -24.66
CA TYR A 198 -16.59 12.11 -23.30
C TYR A 198 -16.00 13.50 -22.95
N TRP A 199 -15.84 14.39 -23.94
CA TRP A 199 -15.06 15.63 -23.83
C TRP A 199 -15.42 16.56 -22.65
N HIS A 200 -16.69 16.66 -22.26
CA HIS A 200 -17.08 17.46 -21.08
C HIS A 200 -16.55 16.87 -19.78
N GLU A 201 -16.73 15.56 -19.59
CA GLU A 201 -16.31 14.87 -18.37
C GLU A 201 -14.80 14.69 -18.32
N THR A 202 -14.15 14.44 -19.46
CA THR A 202 -12.68 14.40 -19.54
C THR A 202 -12.04 15.75 -19.30
N ALA A 203 -12.63 16.86 -19.78
CA ALA A 203 -12.15 18.20 -19.46
C ALA A 203 -12.18 18.46 -17.95
N ARG A 204 -13.28 18.09 -17.29
CA ARG A 204 -13.42 18.20 -15.84
C ARG A 204 -12.41 17.32 -15.11
N ALA A 205 -12.34 16.04 -15.43
CA ALA A 205 -11.38 15.12 -14.82
C ALA A 205 -9.93 15.60 -15.02
N ALA A 206 -9.59 16.12 -16.20
CA ALA A 206 -8.26 16.65 -16.49
C ALA A 206 -7.91 17.88 -15.65
N LEU A 207 -8.83 18.85 -15.54
CA LEU A 207 -8.61 20.04 -14.70
C LEU A 207 -8.45 19.67 -13.23
N TRP A 208 -9.27 18.75 -12.73
CA TRP A 208 -9.13 18.24 -11.38
C TRP A 208 -7.79 17.54 -11.17
N LEU A 209 -7.37 16.66 -12.10
CA LEU A 209 -6.08 15.98 -11.98
C LEU A 209 -4.91 16.97 -12.00
N ILE A 210 -4.88 17.90 -12.96
CA ILE A 210 -3.84 18.93 -13.09
C ILE A 210 -3.74 19.75 -11.80
N SER A 211 -4.86 20.07 -11.16
CA SER A 211 -4.87 20.82 -9.90
C SER A 211 -4.22 20.09 -8.73
N ARG A 212 -3.97 18.79 -8.79
CA ARG A 212 -3.34 18.03 -7.70
C ARG A 212 -1.98 17.42 -8.05
N MET A 213 -1.53 17.57 -9.29
CA MET A 213 -0.22 17.07 -9.74
C MET A 213 0.98 17.74 -9.04
N ASP A 214 0.79 18.84 -8.32
CA ASP A 214 1.78 19.45 -7.42
C ASP A 214 1.98 18.67 -6.11
N ALA A 215 0.95 17.95 -5.65
CA ALA A 215 1.04 17.02 -4.51
C ALA A 215 1.47 15.61 -4.94
N MET A 216 1.46 15.32 -6.24
CA MET A 216 1.85 14.04 -6.81
C MET A 216 3.31 14.06 -7.26
N SER A 217 4.09 13.10 -6.77
CA SER A 217 5.46 12.91 -7.21
C SER A 217 5.83 11.44 -7.10
N PHE A 218 6.67 11.00 -8.02
CA PHE A 218 7.44 9.78 -7.83
C PHE A 218 8.42 10.05 -6.68
N ARG A 219 8.17 9.50 -5.49
CA ARG A 219 8.92 9.82 -4.26
C ARG A 219 9.83 8.66 -3.88
N ARG A 220 11.09 8.98 -3.62
CA ARG A 220 12.06 8.05 -3.04
C ARG A 220 12.10 8.23 -1.53
N GLU A 221 12.31 7.14 -0.78
CA GLU A 221 12.30 7.18 0.69
C GLU A 221 13.37 8.13 1.27
N ASN A 222 14.51 8.25 0.56
CA ASN A 222 15.59 9.17 0.93
C ASN A 222 15.44 10.59 0.33
N GLY A 223 14.35 10.86 -0.40
CA GLY A 223 14.05 12.13 -1.06
C GLY A 223 14.89 12.47 -2.29
N THR A 224 16.01 11.77 -2.54
CA THR A 224 16.86 12.00 -3.71
C THR A 224 16.15 11.57 -4.98
N ASP A 225 16.30 12.32 -6.09
CA ASP A 225 15.73 11.99 -7.40
C ASP A 225 14.20 11.79 -7.43
N SER A 226 13.47 12.38 -6.47
CA SER A 226 12.00 12.43 -6.56
C SER A 226 11.60 13.31 -7.74
N ILE A 227 10.69 12.84 -8.59
CA ILE A 227 10.30 13.53 -9.81
C ILE A 227 8.86 14.04 -9.66
N PRO A 228 8.63 15.37 -9.67
CA PRO A 228 7.28 15.93 -9.66
C PRO A 228 6.52 15.55 -10.94
N ASP A 229 5.25 15.21 -10.80
CA ASP A 229 4.43 14.76 -11.94
C ASP A 229 4.32 15.83 -13.03
N LEU A 230 4.17 17.10 -12.64
CA LEU A 230 4.13 18.22 -13.58
C LEU A 230 5.38 18.31 -14.48
N GLN A 231 6.53 17.82 -14.00
CA GLN A 231 7.80 17.83 -14.73
C GLN A 231 8.04 16.52 -15.51
N ALA A 232 7.36 15.43 -15.16
CA ALA A 232 7.51 14.13 -15.79
C ALA A 232 6.45 13.86 -16.88
N VAL A 233 5.27 14.44 -16.75
CA VAL A 233 4.07 14.06 -17.51
C VAL A 233 4.27 14.04 -19.02
N GLU A 234 3.84 12.95 -19.64
CA GLU A 234 3.78 12.76 -21.08
C GLU A 234 2.33 12.80 -21.56
N ALA A 235 2.09 13.31 -22.77
CA ALA A 235 0.74 13.51 -23.29
C ALA A 235 -0.06 12.20 -23.34
N ARG A 236 0.57 11.13 -23.82
CA ARG A 236 -0.06 9.80 -23.89
C ARG A 236 -0.41 9.25 -22.51
N THR A 237 0.51 9.35 -21.55
CA THR A 237 0.28 8.85 -20.19
C THR A 237 -0.84 9.62 -19.49
N PHE A 238 -0.88 10.94 -19.63
CA PHE A 238 -1.97 11.76 -19.08
C PHE A 238 -3.31 11.43 -19.74
N TYR A 239 -3.36 11.43 -21.08
CA TYR A 239 -4.56 11.12 -21.85
C TYR A 239 -5.11 9.75 -21.48
N GLU A 240 -4.30 8.69 -21.50
CA GLU A 240 -4.77 7.32 -21.25
C GLU A 240 -5.25 7.15 -19.80
N ASN A 241 -4.64 7.82 -18.83
CA ASN A 241 -5.18 7.81 -17.47
C ASN A 241 -6.55 8.51 -17.43
N VAL A 242 -6.67 9.76 -17.92
CA VAL A 242 -7.94 10.50 -17.84
C VAL A 242 -9.04 9.85 -18.67
N HIS A 243 -8.77 9.56 -19.95
CA HIS A 243 -9.73 9.01 -20.90
C HIS A 243 -10.31 7.69 -20.41
N TYR A 244 -9.47 6.73 -19.99
CA TYR A 244 -9.97 5.41 -19.58
C TYR A 244 -10.67 5.42 -18.21
N ALA A 245 -10.35 6.36 -17.32
CA ALA A 245 -11.13 6.51 -16.09
C ALA A 245 -12.55 7.03 -16.38
N VAL A 246 -12.67 8.06 -17.21
CA VAL A 246 -13.97 8.61 -17.62
C VAL A 246 -14.76 7.59 -18.45
N ARG A 247 -14.08 6.91 -19.38
CA ARG A 247 -14.69 5.84 -20.18
C ARG A 247 -15.23 4.71 -19.30
N ALA A 248 -14.47 4.26 -18.29
CA ALA A 248 -14.95 3.25 -17.35
C ALA A 248 -16.21 3.71 -16.59
N ARG A 249 -16.26 4.98 -16.17
CA ARG A 249 -17.44 5.58 -15.53
C ARG A 249 -18.65 5.63 -16.46
N ALA A 250 -18.44 5.92 -17.73
CA ALA A 250 -19.51 6.04 -18.72
C ALA A 250 -20.02 4.67 -19.23
N GLU A 251 -19.13 3.68 -19.37
CA GLU A 251 -19.44 2.38 -20.00
C GLU A 251 -19.87 1.31 -18.99
N PHE A 252 -19.34 1.31 -17.76
CA PHE A 252 -19.65 0.27 -16.79
C PHE A 252 -20.84 0.63 -15.89
N PRO A 253 -21.89 -0.21 -15.81
CA PRO A 253 -23.10 0.10 -15.06
C PRO A 253 -22.84 0.48 -13.59
N TRP A 254 -22.00 -0.28 -12.88
CA TRP A 254 -21.69 -0.03 -11.46
C TRP A 254 -20.88 1.24 -11.20
N ALA A 255 -20.19 1.76 -12.21
CA ALA A 255 -19.39 2.96 -12.08
C ALA A 255 -20.25 4.24 -12.16
N ALA A 256 -21.46 4.15 -12.72
CA ALA A 256 -22.40 5.26 -12.82
C ALA A 256 -22.88 5.78 -11.46
N ASP A 257 -22.99 4.89 -10.46
CA ASP A 257 -23.44 5.23 -9.10
C ASP A 257 -22.30 5.70 -8.18
N VAL A 258 -21.05 5.68 -8.67
CA VAL A 258 -19.90 6.16 -7.90
C VAL A 258 -20.03 7.67 -7.69
N SER A 259 -19.92 8.08 -6.42
CA SER A 259 -19.99 9.49 -6.06
C SER A 259 -18.90 10.26 -6.80
N GLU A 260 -19.18 11.51 -7.14
CA GLU A 260 -18.21 12.34 -7.84
C GLU A 260 -16.88 12.49 -7.10
N GLN A 261 -16.94 12.63 -5.78
CA GLN A 261 -15.74 12.71 -4.94
C GLN A 261 -14.93 11.43 -4.99
N ASP A 262 -15.58 10.26 -4.91
CA ASP A 262 -14.89 8.97 -5.00
C ASP A 262 -14.37 8.69 -6.40
N PHE A 263 -15.07 9.14 -7.45
CA PHE A 263 -14.56 9.07 -8.81
C PHE A 263 -13.25 9.86 -8.94
N LEU A 264 -13.26 11.14 -8.55
CA LEU A 264 -12.08 12.00 -8.70
C LEU A 264 -10.91 11.53 -7.81
N GLN A 265 -11.16 11.24 -6.54
CA GLN A 265 -10.09 10.85 -5.60
C GLN A 265 -9.63 9.41 -5.81
N GLN A 266 -10.55 8.48 -6.06
CA GLN A 266 -10.30 7.04 -5.95
C GLN A 266 -10.43 6.27 -7.25
N VAL A 267 -10.98 6.81 -8.34
CA VAL A 267 -11.01 6.15 -9.67
C VAL A 267 -10.03 6.81 -10.64
N LEU A 268 -10.14 8.13 -10.80
CA LEU A 268 -9.34 8.94 -11.71
C LEU A 268 -7.85 8.90 -11.34
N SER A 269 -7.52 8.82 -10.05
CA SER A 269 -6.14 8.84 -9.55
C SER A 269 -5.23 7.83 -10.25
N PRO A 270 -4.12 8.27 -10.90
CA PRO A 270 -3.24 7.40 -11.67
C PRO A 270 -2.29 6.53 -10.84
N ARG A 271 -2.27 6.70 -9.50
CA ARG A 271 -1.45 5.93 -8.55
C ARG A 271 -2.03 5.93 -7.13
N GLY A 272 -1.46 5.16 -6.21
CA GLY A 272 -1.93 5.12 -4.81
C GLY A 272 -1.05 5.88 -3.81
N SER A 273 0.27 5.92 -4.03
CA SER A 273 1.27 6.52 -3.14
C SER A 273 2.39 7.21 -3.94
N GLY A 274 3.64 6.74 -3.83
CA GLY A 274 4.84 7.30 -4.41
C GLY A 274 5.29 6.65 -5.72
N GLU A 275 4.45 5.86 -6.38
CA GLU A 275 4.78 5.18 -7.65
C GLU A 275 5.04 6.19 -8.79
N PRO A 276 5.79 5.84 -9.85
CA PRO A 276 5.94 6.69 -11.03
C PRO A 276 4.66 6.84 -11.85
N LEU A 277 4.53 7.96 -12.57
CA LEU A 277 3.42 8.18 -13.52
C LEU A 277 3.60 7.26 -14.73
N GLN A 278 2.74 6.25 -14.86
CA GLN A 278 2.85 5.24 -15.92
C GLN A 278 1.58 5.08 -16.75
N ARG A 279 1.73 4.57 -17.97
CA ARG A 279 0.64 4.27 -18.91
C ARG A 279 0.09 2.85 -18.72
N TRP A 280 -0.33 2.54 -17.51
CA TRP A 280 -0.85 1.21 -17.17
C TRP A 280 -2.35 1.05 -17.46
N ARG A 281 -3.14 2.13 -17.31
CA ARG A 281 -4.61 2.06 -17.26
C ARG A 281 -5.24 1.48 -18.51
N ARG A 282 -4.83 1.95 -19.69
CA ARG A 282 -5.31 1.43 -20.97
C ARG A 282 -4.98 -0.06 -21.13
N HIS A 283 -3.76 -0.46 -20.79
CA HIS A 283 -3.32 -1.86 -20.87
C HIS A 283 -4.18 -2.76 -19.99
N PHE A 284 -4.46 -2.33 -18.76
CA PHE A 284 -5.31 -3.10 -17.84
C PHE A 284 -6.77 -3.11 -18.31
N TYR A 285 -7.27 -1.98 -18.84
CA TYR A 285 -8.64 -1.87 -19.34
C TYR A 285 -8.88 -2.85 -20.46
N MET A 286 -8.03 -2.84 -21.48
CA MET A 286 -8.16 -3.73 -22.63
C MET A 286 -7.94 -5.20 -22.27
N ALA A 287 -7.12 -5.50 -21.25
CA ALA A 287 -6.95 -6.87 -20.77
C ALA A 287 -8.20 -7.44 -20.07
N MET A 288 -9.00 -6.59 -19.41
CA MET A 288 -10.18 -7.03 -18.66
C MET A 288 -11.49 -6.85 -19.41
N LEU A 289 -11.58 -5.88 -20.32
CA LEU A 289 -12.83 -5.46 -20.99
C LEU A 289 -13.68 -6.63 -21.52
N PRO A 290 -13.14 -7.63 -22.23
CA PRO A 290 -13.97 -8.73 -22.75
C PRO A 290 -14.58 -9.65 -21.68
N GLU A 291 -14.15 -9.59 -20.42
CA GLU A 291 -14.81 -10.32 -19.32
C GLU A 291 -15.94 -9.51 -18.67
N LEU A 292 -16.18 -8.29 -19.14
CA LEU A 292 -17.13 -7.32 -18.57
C LEU A 292 -18.29 -6.98 -19.52
N GLU A 293 -18.18 -7.30 -20.81
CA GLU A 293 -19.13 -6.86 -21.86
C GLU A 293 -20.59 -7.24 -21.59
N ASP A 294 -20.82 -8.36 -20.91
CA ASP A 294 -22.16 -8.88 -20.59
C ASP A 294 -22.63 -8.56 -19.16
N LEU A 295 -21.83 -7.85 -18.36
CA LEU A 295 -22.15 -7.58 -16.95
C LEU A 295 -23.11 -6.39 -16.79
N THR A 296 -24.02 -6.52 -15.84
CA THR A 296 -25.00 -5.49 -15.50
C THR A 296 -24.73 -4.86 -14.13
N MET A 297 -25.59 -3.93 -13.69
CA MET A 297 -25.50 -3.35 -12.34
C MET A 297 -25.61 -4.42 -11.24
N GLU A 298 -26.41 -5.47 -11.45
CA GLU A 298 -26.56 -6.58 -10.51
C GLU A 298 -25.25 -7.38 -10.34
N ASP A 299 -24.31 -7.18 -11.27
CA ASP A 299 -23.02 -7.87 -11.34
C ASP A 299 -21.85 -7.03 -10.81
N ALA A 300 -22.09 -5.92 -10.09
CA ALA A 300 -21.02 -5.09 -9.50
C ALA A 300 -20.02 -5.92 -8.66
N ALA A 301 -20.51 -6.89 -7.90
CA ALA A 301 -19.67 -7.82 -7.13
C ALA A 301 -18.82 -8.73 -8.03
N GLN A 302 -19.34 -9.11 -9.21
CA GLN A 302 -18.59 -9.88 -10.19
C GLN A 302 -17.50 -9.04 -10.86
N ALA A 303 -17.75 -7.77 -11.18
CA ALA A 303 -16.71 -6.86 -11.67
C ALA A 303 -15.57 -6.68 -10.66
N ILE A 304 -15.91 -6.49 -9.38
CA ILE A 304 -14.94 -6.46 -8.28
C ILE A 304 -14.15 -7.78 -8.22
N SER A 305 -14.82 -8.92 -8.38
CA SER A 305 -14.18 -10.24 -8.42
C SER A 305 -13.19 -10.36 -9.58
N VAL A 306 -13.54 -9.89 -10.79
CA VAL A 306 -12.64 -9.88 -11.95
C VAL A 306 -11.35 -9.11 -11.64
N ALA A 307 -11.46 -7.87 -11.13
CA ALA A 307 -10.30 -7.07 -10.75
C ALA A 307 -9.44 -7.74 -9.66
N ARG A 308 -10.08 -8.26 -8.61
CA ARG A 308 -9.37 -8.93 -7.49
C ARG A 308 -8.67 -10.20 -7.92
N ASN A 309 -9.30 -11.00 -8.78
CA ASN A 309 -8.69 -12.21 -9.32
C ASN A 309 -7.51 -11.85 -10.22
N ALA A 310 -7.66 -10.86 -11.11
CA ALA A 310 -6.57 -10.38 -11.96
C ALA A 310 -5.34 -9.98 -11.13
N TYR A 311 -5.54 -9.31 -9.99
CA TYR A 311 -4.48 -9.01 -9.02
C TYR A 311 -3.91 -10.28 -8.33
N ALA A 312 -4.77 -11.08 -7.70
CA ALA A 312 -4.37 -12.21 -6.84
C ALA A 312 -3.72 -13.38 -7.60
N ASP A 313 -3.94 -13.45 -8.91
CA ASP A 313 -3.46 -14.55 -9.74
C ASP A 313 -1.98 -14.43 -10.10
N PHE A 314 -1.44 -13.20 -10.18
CA PHE A 314 -0.01 -12.98 -10.45
C PHE A 314 0.75 -12.32 -9.31
N TYR A 315 0.09 -11.64 -8.36
CA TYR A 315 0.75 -10.81 -7.36
C TYR A 315 0.56 -11.32 -5.93
N GLN A 316 1.57 -11.14 -5.06
CA GLN A 316 1.50 -11.60 -3.67
C GLN A 316 2.29 -10.72 -2.70
N TYR A 317 1.98 -10.85 -1.41
CA TYR A 317 2.71 -10.16 -0.36
C TYR A 317 4.12 -10.74 -0.14
N GLU A 318 5.10 -9.85 0.03
CA GLU A 318 6.45 -10.13 0.52
C GLU A 318 6.79 -9.14 1.64
N GLY A 319 7.25 -9.66 2.77
CA GLY A 319 7.49 -8.89 3.99
C GLY A 319 8.89 -8.27 4.07
N ASP A 320 9.65 -8.33 2.99
CA ASP A 320 10.91 -7.60 2.86
C ASP A 320 10.58 -6.10 2.89
N THR A 321 11.06 -5.40 3.92
CA THR A 321 10.80 -3.97 4.12
C THR A 321 11.79 -3.09 3.38
N THR A 322 12.65 -3.68 2.55
CA THR A 322 13.66 -2.94 1.80
C THR A 322 13.19 -2.47 0.42
N TRP A 323 11.94 -2.76 0.05
CA TRP A 323 11.26 -2.24 -1.14
C TRP A 323 10.81 -0.80 -0.89
N GLU A 324 10.94 0.05 -1.91
CA GLU A 324 10.21 1.32 -1.96
C GLU A 324 9.19 1.24 -3.11
N ASP A 325 8.32 2.23 -3.21
CA ASP A 325 7.23 2.23 -4.18
C ASP A 325 7.73 2.09 -5.65
N PHE A 326 7.02 1.28 -6.44
CA PHE A 326 7.27 1.07 -7.88
C PHE A 326 5.97 1.03 -8.68
N GLY A 327 6.09 1.23 -9.98
CA GLY A 327 4.93 1.37 -10.86
C GLY A 327 4.22 0.05 -11.16
N MET A 328 2.98 0.16 -11.66
CA MET A 328 2.12 -0.97 -12.00
C MET A 328 2.73 -1.88 -13.07
N LEU A 329 3.54 -1.32 -13.99
CA LEU A 329 4.25 -2.12 -14.98
C LEU A 329 5.38 -2.93 -14.35
N THR A 330 6.09 -2.35 -13.38
CA THR A 330 7.09 -3.07 -12.59
C THR A 330 6.43 -4.18 -11.76
N ALA A 331 5.22 -3.95 -11.26
CA ALA A 331 4.45 -4.98 -10.55
C ALA A 331 4.24 -6.26 -11.38
N LEU A 332 3.96 -6.13 -12.68
CA LEU A 332 3.86 -7.27 -13.63
C LEU A 332 5.20 -7.98 -13.85
N ALA A 333 6.33 -7.38 -13.50
CA ALA A 333 7.65 -8.00 -13.64
C ALA A 333 8.13 -8.64 -12.34
N VAL A 334 7.78 -8.05 -11.18
CA VAL A 334 8.28 -8.50 -9.86
C VAL A 334 7.32 -9.44 -9.14
N HIS A 335 6.00 -9.32 -9.40
CA HIS A 335 4.89 -10.15 -8.90
C HIS A 335 4.77 -10.29 -7.37
N GLU A 336 5.53 -9.53 -6.62
CA GLU A 336 5.44 -9.50 -5.16
C GLU A 336 5.84 -8.12 -4.65
N GLY A 337 5.31 -7.73 -3.50
CA GLY A 337 5.57 -6.44 -2.87
C GLY A 337 5.00 -6.36 -1.45
N ARG A 338 5.17 -5.23 -0.78
CA ARG A 338 4.69 -4.99 0.59
C ARG A 338 3.17 -4.77 0.59
N CYS A 339 2.59 -4.57 1.77
CA CYS A 339 1.15 -4.30 1.91
C CYS A 339 0.70 -3.05 1.14
N GLU A 340 1.54 -2.00 1.12
CA GLU A 340 1.33 -0.80 0.31
C GLU A 340 1.30 -1.14 -1.20
N ASP A 341 2.32 -1.84 -1.70
CA ASP A 341 2.40 -2.24 -3.12
C ASP A 341 1.23 -3.16 -3.53
N CYS A 342 0.88 -4.13 -2.68
CA CYS A 342 -0.28 -5.00 -2.85
C CYS A 342 -1.57 -4.20 -3.03
N SER A 343 -1.85 -3.25 -2.12
CA SER A 343 -3.05 -2.41 -2.21
C SER A 343 -3.02 -1.46 -3.41
N ASN A 344 -1.86 -0.94 -3.79
CA ASN A 344 -1.68 -0.10 -4.97
C ASN A 344 -2.03 -0.85 -6.26
N VAL A 345 -1.53 -2.08 -6.41
CA VAL A 345 -1.82 -2.92 -7.59
C VAL A 345 -3.30 -3.33 -7.64
N GLU A 346 -3.87 -3.79 -6.52
CA GLU A 346 -5.30 -4.13 -6.48
C GLU A 346 -6.17 -2.90 -6.81
N ASN A 347 -5.85 -1.74 -6.23
CA ASN A 347 -6.53 -0.48 -6.56
C ASN A 347 -6.41 -0.14 -8.04
N ALA A 348 -5.25 -0.31 -8.68
CA ALA A 348 -5.12 -0.06 -10.12
C ALA A 348 -6.09 -0.93 -10.95
N PHE A 349 -6.23 -2.22 -10.62
CA PHE A 349 -7.22 -3.09 -11.29
C PHE A 349 -8.66 -2.64 -11.02
N LEU A 350 -9.02 -2.33 -9.77
CA LEU A 350 -10.37 -1.85 -9.43
C LEU A 350 -10.71 -0.55 -10.17
N ARG A 351 -9.78 0.42 -10.15
CA ARG A 351 -9.94 1.73 -10.79
C ARG A 351 -10.08 1.65 -12.29
N THR A 352 -9.42 0.68 -12.92
CA THR A 352 -9.60 0.38 -14.34
C THR A 352 -11.06 0.07 -14.66
N LEU A 353 -11.78 -0.56 -13.72
CA LEU A 353 -13.18 -0.94 -13.88
C LEU A 353 -14.15 0.13 -13.36
N GLY A 354 -13.67 1.35 -13.08
CA GLY A 354 -14.50 2.41 -12.51
C GLY A 354 -14.89 2.17 -11.04
N VAL A 355 -14.29 1.18 -10.37
CA VAL A 355 -14.55 0.86 -8.96
C VAL A 355 -13.63 1.72 -8.07
N PRO A 356 -14.15 2.43 -7.06
CA PRO A 356 -13.39 3.35 -6.21
C PRO A 356 -12.54 2.60 -5.16
N GLY A 357 -11.52 1.88 -5.65
CA GLY A 357 -10.49 1.27 -4.81
C GLY A 357 -9.61 2.33 -4.15
N CYS A 358 -9.70 2.44 -2.83
CA CYS A 358 -8.94 3.37 -2.02
C CYS A 358 -7.88 2.65 -1.18
N GLN A 359 -6.74 3.33 -0.96
CA GLN A 359 -5.72 2.84 -0.04
C GLN A 359 -6.06 3.35 1.36
N ALA A 360 -6.60 2.44 2.17
CA ALA A 360 -6.77 2.66 3.59
C ALA A 360 -5.52 2.16 4.32
N TYR A 361 -5.13 2.84 5.40
CA TYR A 361 -3.92 2.47 6.13
C TYR A 361 -3.96 2.94 7.58
N THR A 362 -3.16 2.27 8.41
CA THR A 362 -2.80 2.78 9.74
C THR A 362 -1.33 3.17 9.73
N PRO A 363 -0.96 4.41 10.13
CA PRO A 363 0.43 4.83 10.08
C PRO A 363 1.31 3.99 11.00
N TRP A 364 0.80 3.65 12.18
CA TRP A 364 1.45 2.81 13.17
C TRP A 364 0.41 2.03 13.96
N TRP A 365 0.65 0.74 14.15
CA TRP A 365 -0.15 -0.04 15.09
C TRP A 365 0.11 0.42 16.53
N GLY A 366 -0.96 0.52 17.33
CA GLY A 366 -0.84 0.74 18.78
C GLY A 366 -0.61 -0.54 19.58
N HIS A 367 -0.97 -1.70 19.03
CA HIS A 367 -0.89 -3.00 19.71
C HIS A 367 0.30 -3.88 19.29
N GLN A 368 0.96 -3.55 18.17
CA GLN A 368 2.14 -4.25 17.65
C GLN A 368 3.07 -3.29 16.90
N ASP A 369 4.23 -3.75 16.46
CA ASP A 369 5.18 -2.92 15.70
C ASP A 369 4.83 -2.94 14.19
N GLY A 370 5.26 -1.89 13.49
CA GLY A 370 5.01 -1.70 12.07
C GLY A 370 3.73 -0.93 11.77
N ASN A 371 3.36 -0.91 10.50
CA ASN A 371 2.20 -0.24 9.94
C ASN A 371 1.38 -1.25 9.11
N HIS A 372 0.33 -0.79 8.45
CA HIS A 372 -0.36 -1.61 7.45
C HIS A 372 -1.17 -0.75 6.50
N ALA A 373 -1.23 -1.17 5.24
CA ALA A 373 -2.05 -0.59 4.19
C ALA A 373 -2.84 -1.70 3.48
N TRP A 374 -4.06 -1.39 3.08
CA TRP A 374 -4.96 -2.33 2.41
C TRP A 374 -5.92 -1.61 1.48
N THR A 375 -6.55 -2.38 0.61
CA THR A 375 -7.59 -1.91 -0.31
C THR A 375 -8.93 -1.85 0.39
N TRP A 376 -9.62 -0.72 0.30
CA TRP A 376 -11.04 -0.61 0.64
C TRP A 376 -11.82 -0.07 -0.55
N ILE A 377 -12.97 -0.68 -0.85
CA ILE A 377 -13.83 -0.25 -1.94
C ILE A 377 -14.91 0.65 -1.35
N ARG A 378 -14.69 1.96 -1.39
CA ARG A 378 -15.56 2.92 -0.73
C ARG A 378 -16.92 2.97 -1.43
N GLY A 379 -17.99 3.03 -0.64
CA GLY A 379 -19.36 3.04 -1.17
C GLY A 379 -19.85 1.68 -1.72
N MET A 380 -19.00 0.63 -1.72
CA MET A 380 -19.36 -0.70 -2.21
C MET A 380 -18.98 -1.79 -1.19
N GLY A 381 -19.81 -1.93 -0.15
CA GLY A 381 -19.66 -2.94 0.90
C GLY A 381 -19.07 -2.40 2.20
N GLU A 382 -18.87 -3.30 3.17
CA GLU A 382 -18.32 -2.96 4.48
C GLU A 382 -16.80 -2.75 4.44
N ALA A 383 -16.30 -1.95 5.39
CA ALA A 383 -14.87 -1.76 5.60
C ALA A 383 -14.16 -3.10 5.93
N PRO A 384 -12.98 -3.37 5.32
CA PRO A 384 -12.19 -4.57 5.58
C PRO A 384 -11.83 -4.76 7.06
N GLY A 385 -11.51 -6.02 7.42
CA GLY A 385 -11.16 -6.37 8.80
C GLY A 385 -9.81 -5.82 9.27
N ASP A 386 -8.90 -5.53 8.34
CA ASP A 386 -7.52 -5.15 8.58
C ASP A 386 -7.37 -3.97 9.54
N GLY A 387 -8.17 -2.90 9.38
CA GLY A 387 -8.07 -1.68 10.19
C GLY A 387 -8.70 -1.74 11.59
N ARG A 388 -9.38 -2.83 11.96
CA ARG A 388 -10.21 -2.89 13.19
C ARG A 388 -9.45 -2.63 14.49
N ASN A 389 -8.14 -2.88 14.50
CA ASN A 389 -7.27 -2.68 15.67
C ASN A 389 -6.43 -1.38 15.60
N GLY A 390 -6.70 -0.50 14.63
CA GLY A 390 -5.99 0.76 14.49
C GLY A 390 -6.43 1.78 15.54
N VAL A 391 -5.49 2.55 16.07
CA VAL A 391 -5.80 3.77 16.87
C VAL A 391 -6.26 4.88 15.94
N LYS A 392 -5.66 4.96 14.75
CA LYS A 392 -6.08 5.80 13.64
C LYS A 392 -6.02 5.02 12.34
N VAL A 393 -7.04 5.18 11.51
CA VAL A 393 -7.14 4.62 10.16
C VAL A 393 -7.48 5.75 9.21
N TYR A 394 -6.72 5.87 8.15
CA TYR A 394 -6.90 6.89 7.14
C TYR A 394 -7.12 6.31 5.76
N VAL A 395 -7.87 7.03 4.94
CA VAL A 395 -7.83 6.88 3.48
C VAL A 395 -6.94 7.98 2.91
N LYS A 396 -5.99 7.60 2.05
CA LYS A 396 -5.17 8.59 1.32
C LYS A 396 -6.03 9.30 0.28
N THR A 397 -5.92 10.63 0.24
CA THR A 397 -6.48 11.49 -0.82
C THR A 397 -5.42 12.49 -1.26
N TRP A 398 -5.66 13.17 -2.38
CA TRP A 398 -4.72 14.18 -2.88
C TRP A 398 -4.84 15.55 -2.20
N ASP A 399 -5.84 15.70 -1.32
CA ASP A 399 -6.07 16.89 -0.51
C ASP A 399 -5.73 16.65 0.97
N GLY A 400 -5.16 15.48 1.31
CA GLY A 400 -4.78 15.09 2.66
C GLY A 400 -5.21 13.67 3.01
N ASN A 401 -5.08 13.31 4.29
CA ASN A 401 -5.56 12.03 4.79
C ASN A 401 -6.94 12.22 5.40
N GLU A 402 -7.89 11.39 4.98
CA GLU A 402 -9.23 11.38 5.56
C GLU A 402 -9.28 10.38 6.71
N ASP A 403 -9.68 10.82 7.90
CA ASP A 403 -9.85 9.95 9.06
C ASP A 403 -11.15 9.14 8.94
N VAL A 404 -10.99 7.82 8.79
CA VAL A 404 -12.09 6.87 8.67
C VAL A 404 -12.09 5.88 9.83
N THR A 405 -11.44 6.21 10.94
CA THR A 405 -11.26 5.30 12.09
C THR A 405 -12.60 4.76 12.60
N ALA A 406 -13.63 5.61 12.67
CA ALA A 406 -14.97 5.24 13.12
C ALA A 406 -15.67 4.21 12.21
N GLU A 407 -15.26 4.11 10.93
CA GLU A 407 -15.80 3.10 10.00
C GLU A 407 -15.23 1.70 10.26
N TYR A 408 -14.04 1.62 10.88
CA TYR A 408 -13.35 0.36 11.16
C TYR A 408 -13.53 -0.14 12.59
N THR A 409 -13.73 0.75 13.56
CA THR A 409 -13.62 0.37 14.97
C THR A 409 -14.41 1.32 15.87
N PRO A 410 -14.89 0.86 17.05
CA PRO A 410 -15.39 1.77 18.07
C PRO A 410 -14.35 2.84 18.41
N VAL A 411 -14.80 4.07 18.57
CA VAL A 411 -13.94 5.22 18.82
C VAL A 411 -14.27 5.92 20.13
N SER A 412 -13.28 6.61 20.67
CA SER A 412 -13.40 7.53 21.79
C SER A 412 -12.93 8.93 21.41
N SER A 413 -13.27 9.92 22.23
CA SER A 413 -12.74 11.28 22.17
C SER A 413 -11.94 11.57 23.44
N ILE A 414 -10.67 11.93 23.26
CA ILE A 414 -9.75 12.19 24.36
C ILE A 414 -9.47 13.68 24.42
N SER A 415 -9.78 14.28 25.57
CA SER A 415 -9.54 15.70 25.80
C SER A 415 -8.31 15.88 26.68
N VAL A 416 -7.25 16.37 26.06
CA VAL A 416 -5.90 16.46 26.60
C VAL A 416 -5.67 17.86 27.16
N PRO A 417 -5.30 18.01 28.45
CA PRO A 417 -4.87 19.30 28.98
C PRO A 417 -3.61 19.79 28.27
N ALA A 418 -3.56 21.08 27.94
CA ALA A 418 -2.40 21.73 27.36
C ALA A 418 -1.93 22.86 28.28
N ASP A 419 -0.61 22.98 28.47
CA ASP A 419 0.01 23.99 29.31
C ASP A 419 0.09 25.36 28.60
N ALA A 420 0.04 25.36 27.28
CA ALA A 420 -0.02 26.53 26.42
C ALA A 420 -0.77 26.24 25.10
N ASP A 421 -1.16 27.26 24.36
CA ASP A 421 -1.67 27.08 23.00
C ASP A 421 -0.54 26.57 22.08
N GLY A 422 -0.85 25.69 21.14
CA GLY A 422 0.15 25.06 20.27
C GLY A 422 -0.37 23.81 19.57
N THR A 423 0.53 22.95 19.09
CA THR A 423 0.18 21.67 18.47
C THR A 423 0.59 20.53 19.40
N LEU A 424 -0.35 19.61 19.65
CA LEU A 424 -0.11 18.35 20.35
C LEU A 424 -0.24 17.19 19.37
N GLU A 425 0.59 16.17 19.54
CA GLU A 425 0.54 14.94 18.75
C GLU A 425 -0.01 13.79 19.59
N LEU A 426 -0.89 12.98 19.00
CA LEU A 426 -1.24 11.67 19.52
C LEU A 426 -0.22 10.66 19.01
N ARG A 427 0.36 9.88 19.93
CA ARG A 427 1.45 8.93 19.65
C ARG A 427 1.16 7.55 20.22
N VAL A 428 1.69 6.52 19.55
CA VAL A 428 1.67 5.13 20.00
C VAL A 428 3.08 4.57 20.12
N TRP A 429 3.27 3.58 20.99
CA TRP A 429 4.54 2.89 21.07
C TRP A 429 4.72 1.93 19.89
N ASN A 430 5.74 2.15 19.07
CA ASN A 430 5.98 1.32 17.90
C ASN A 430 7.46 1.33 17.51
N SER A 431 8.01 0.14 17.29
CA SER A 431 9.41 -0.07 16.89
C SER A 431 10.41 0.55 17.87
N GLY A 432 10.09 0.45 19.18
CA GLY A 432 10.96 0.89 20.26
C GLY A 432 10.91 2.39 20.58
N ASP A 433 9.98 3.14 20.02
CA ASP A 433 9.83 4.59 20.24
C ASP A 433 8.35 5.04 20.20
N TRP A 434 8.06 6.27 20.65
CA TRP A 434 6.75 6.91 20.49
C TRP A 434 6.60 7.50 19.08
N ARG A 435 5.65 6.97 18.30
CA ARG A 435 5.39 7.39 16.91
C ARG A 435 4.09 8.17 16.80
N ALA A 436 4.15 9.33 16.17
CA ALA A 436 2.98 10.18 15.93
C ALA A 436 2.01 9.57 14.93
N LEU A 437 0.71 9.72 15.21
CA LEU A 437 -0.42 9.28 14.37
C LEU A 437 -1.21 10.45 13.78
N CYS A 438 -1.44 11.49 14.58
CA CYS A 438 -2.10 12.74 14.18
C CYS A 438 -1.70 13.86 15.14
N SER A 439 -2.08 15.08 14.76
CA SER A 439 -1.81 16.29 15.52
C SER A 439 -3.07 17.12 15.62
N GLU A 440 -3.29 17.71 16.78
CA GLU A 440 -4.42 18.60 17.07
C GLU A 440 -3.92 19.91 17.65
N ARG A 441 -4.67 20.98 17.39
CA ARG A 441 -4.37 22.29 17.96
C ARG A 441 -4.91 22.37 19.38
N ALA A 442 -4.05 22.74 20.31
CA ALA A 442 -4.41 23.11 21.66
C ALA A 442 -4.85 24.58 21.68
N GLU A 443 -6.08 24.82 22.11
CA GLU A 443 -6.64 26.18 22.29
C GLU A 443 -7.43 26.24 23.60
N GLY A 444 -7.26 27.32 24.36
CA GLY A 444 -7.98 27.48 25.63
C GLY A 444 -7.56 26.45 26.68
N GLY A 445 -6.30 26.00 26.63
CA GLY A 445 -5.70 25.07 27.59
C GLY A 445 -6.05 23.60 27.38
N ARG A 446 -6.61 23.22 26.21
CA ARG A 446 -6.92 21.82 25.89
C ARG A 446 -6.77 21.55 24.39
N ALA A 447 -6.44 20.32 24.03
CA ALA A 447 -6.65 19.76 22.70
C ALA A 447 -7.65 18.61 22.77
N VAL A 448 -8.41 18.38 21.70
CA VAL A 448 -9.37 17.26 21.62
C VAL A 448 -9.00 16.39 20.43
N PHE A 449 -8.69 15.13 20.69
CA PHE A 449 -8.49 14.12 19.68
C PHE A 449 -9.79 13.33 19.55
N SER A 450 -10.53 13.54 18.46
CA SER A 450 -11.71 12.74 18.13
C SER A 450 -11.31 11.41 17.49
N ASP A 451 -12.27 10.50 17.30
CA ASP A 451 -12.14 9.29 16.51
C ASP A 451 -10.91 8.44 16.84
N VAL A 452 -10.58 8.31 18.12
CA VAL A 452 -9.46 7.50 18.60
C VAL A 452 -9.94 6.05 18.76
N GLY A 453 -9.44 5.15 17.93
CA GLY A 453 -9.83 3.75 17.91
C GLY A 453 -9.58 3.06 19.25
N CYS A 454 -10.64 2.49 19.83
CA CYS A 454 -10.65 1.97 21.19
C CYS A 454 -11.15 0.53 21.26
N ARG A 455 -11.01 -0.30 20.22
CA ARG A 455 -11.37 -1.73 20.30
C ARG A 455 -10.49 -2.53 21.26
N LEU A 456 -9.23 -2.12 21.39
CA LEU A 456 -8.25 -2.74 22.28
C LEU A 456 -7.88 -1.77 23.40
N ASN A 457 -7.48 -2.31 24.55
CA ASN A 457 -6.80 -1.51 25.58
C ASN A 457 -5.43 -1.13 25.04
N GLN A 458 -5.08 0.15 25.10
CA GLN A 458 -3.85 0.67 24.49
C GLN A 458 -3.34 1.87 25.28
N VAL A 459 -2.01 2.00 25.37
CA VAL A 459 -1.37 3.18 25.95
C VAL A 459 -1.04 4.20 24.87
N LEU A 460 -1.47 5.43 25.08
CA LEU A 460 -1.26 6.55 24.18
C LEU A 460 -0.37 7.60 24.85
N SER A 461 0.49 8.23 24.05
CA SER A 461 1.30 9.39 24.46
C SER A 461 0.78 10.65 23.76
N PHE A 462 0.81 11.77 24.48
CA PHE A 462 0.51 13.10 23.96
C PHE A 462 1.67 14.02 24.26
N ALA A 463 2.24 14.63 23.22
CA ALA A 463 3.38 15.53 23.36
C ALA A 463 3.38 16.60 22.28
N GLY A 464 4.01 17.73 22.57
CA GLY A 464 4.14 18.87 21.65
C GLY A 464 5.23 19.82 22.13
N GLU A 465 5.66 20.73 21.26
CA GLU A 465 6.72 21.69 21.62
C GLU A 465 6.27 22.58 22.78
N GLY A 466 7.08 22.64 23.84
CA GLY A 466 6.79 23.42 25.04
C GLY A 466 5.67 22.84 25.94
N GLN A 467 5.17 21.65 25.63
CA GLN A 467 4.13 20.96 26.41
C GLN A 467 4.74 19.83 27.22
N ARG A 468 4.24 19.59 28.43
CA ARG A 468 4.57 18.35 29.15
C ARG A 468 3.98 17.14 28.40
N GLU A 469 4.75 16.05 28.36
CA GLU A 469 4.22 14.78 27.85
C GLU A 469 3.20 14.21 28.85
N LEU A 470 2.11 13.68 28.31
CA LEU A 470 1.07 13.00 29.06
C LEU A 470 0.84 11.60 28.48
N LEU A 471 0.59 10.63 29.35
CA LEU A 471 0.25 9.27 28.95
C LEU A 471 -1.15 8.91 29.42
N CYS A 472 -1.93 8.23 28.59
CA CYS A 472 -3.18 7.63 29.03
C CYS A 472 -3.29 6.16 28.66
N ASP A 473 -4.00 5.40 29.49
CA ASP A 473 -4.45 4.04 29.23
C ASP A 473 -5.91 4.11 28.76
N LEU A 474 -6.10 3.96 27.45
CA LEU A 474 -7.39 3.92 26.76
C LEU A 474 -7.96 2.51 26.84
N ARG A 475 -9.23 2.39 27.18
CA ARG A 475 -9.93 1.13 27.40
C ARG A 475 -10.82 0.75 26.22
N SER A 476 -11.11 -0.55 26.15
CA SER A 476 -11.97 -1.12 25.12
C SER A 476 -13.42 -0.61 25.14
N ASP A 477 -13.86 -0.02 26.26
CA ASP A 477 -15.18 0.60 26.43
C ASP A 477 -15.19 2.10 26.08
N GLY A 478 -14.06 2.65 25.62
CA GLY A 478 -13.87 4.07 25.29
C GLY A 478 -13.49 4.96 26.47
N GLY A 479 -13.51 4.45 27.71
CA GLY A 479 -12.99 5.16 28.88
C GLY A 479 -11.46 5.25 28.84
N TYR A 480 -10.89 6.24 29.52
CA TYR A 480 -9.44 6.37 29.67
C TYR A 480 -9.05 6.89 31.04
N ARG A 481 -7.82 6.57 31.45
CA ARG A 481 -7.20 7.08 32.69
C ARG A 481 -5.82 7.65 32.39
N TRP A 482 -5.44 8.72 33.09
CA TRP A 482 -4.10 9.31 32.98
C TRP A 482 -3.10 8.49 33.78
N LEU A 483 -1.93 8.25 33.19
CA LEU A 483 -0.84 7.53 33.84
C LEU A 483 0.11 8.51 34.55
N ARG A 484 0.67 8.05 35.66
CA ARG A 484 1.65 8.74 36.49
C ARG A 484 3.04 8.64 35.87
N MET A 485 3.71 9.80 35.82
CA MET A 485 5.07 9.95 35.30
C MET A 485 6.01 10.62 36.33
N ASP A 486 5.58 10.82 37.56
CA ASP A 486 6.43 11.35 38.62
C ASP A 486 7.62 10.41 38.91
N PRO A 487 8.79 10.94 39.30
CA PRO A 487 9.96 10.12 39.62
C PRO A 487 9.67 9.12 40.74
N LEU A 488 10.34 7.96 40.69
CA LEU A 488 10.28 7.00 41.79
C LEU A 488 10.91 7.61 43.05
N THR A 489 10.09 8.00 44.03
CA THR A 489 10.60 8.45 45.33
C THR A 489 10.82 7.25 46.25
N SER A 490 11.97 7.23 46.93
CA SER A 490 12.28 6.19 47.91
C SER A 490 11.41 6.38 49.16
N GLY A 491 10.34 5.59 49.27
CA GLY A 491 9.56 5.46 50.50
C GLY A 491 8.07 5.77 50.34
N SER A 492 7.25 4.75 50.61
CA SER A 492 5.78 4.77 50.75
C SER A 492 4.96 5.24 49.54
N GLU A 493 5.01 4.48 48.45
CA GLU A 493 3.89 4.49 47.49
C GLU A 493 3.08 3.20 47.68
N ASP A 494 1.75 3.31 47.61
CA ASP A 494 0.78 2.21 47.66
C ASP A 494 0.94 1.30 46.44
N GLY A 495 2.01 0.52 46.42
CA GLY A 495 2.31 -0.48 45.41
C GLY A 495 2.03 -1.90 45.91
N PHE A 496 2.02 -2.83 44.98
CA PHE A 496 1.74 -4.24 45.23
C PHE A 496 2.82 -5.12 44.59
N ARG A 497 3.01 -6.31 45.15
CA ARG A 497 4.01 -7.24 44.62
C ARG A 497 3.52 -7.79 43.28
N VAL A 498 4.38 -7.70 42.26
CA VAL A 498 4.20 -8.30 40.95
C VAL A 498 5.31 -9.32 40.76
N ASP A 499 4.95 -10.60 40.75
CA ASP A 499 5.83 -11.68 40.35
C ASP A 499 5.55 -12.00 38.87
N TYR A 500 6.48 -11.62 38.01
CA TYR A 500 6.44 -11.86 36.58
C TYR A 500 7.26 -13.11 36.27
N ASP A 501 6.59 -14.25 36.06
CA ASP A 501 7.19 -15.58 35.80
C ASP A 501 6.61 -16.26 34.52
N LYS A 502 7.26 -17.32 34.03
CA LYS A 502 7.16 -18.04 32.73
C LYS A 502 5.82 -18.08 31.97
N SER A 503 5.97 -18.07 30.63
CA SER A 503 4.95 -18.00 29.56
C SER A 503 4.05 -16.78 29.68
N THR A 504 4.58 -15.65 29.20
CA THR A 504 3.90 -14.37 29.28
C THR A 504 3.51 -13.90 27.88
N PRO A 505 2.55 -12.96 27.76
CA PRO A 505 2.23 -12.36 26.46
C PRO A 505 3.48 -11.82 25.74
N LEU A 506 4.53 -11.42 26.47
CA LEU A 506 5.77 -10.81 25.99
C LEU A 506 6.86 -11.78 25.49
N GLY A 507 6.69 -13.09 25.67
CA GLY A 507 7.64 -14.11 25.24
C GLY A 507 8.15 -14.97 26.40
N GLU A 508 9.03 -15.92 26.07
CA GLU A 508 9.72 -16.77 27.04
C GLU A 508 10.99 -16.08 27.53
N MET A 509 11.19 -16.06 28.84
CA MET A 509 12.40 -15.50 29.47
C MET A 509 13.43 -16.60 29.69
N ASP A 510 14.66 -16.39 29.22
CA ASP A 510 15.79 -17.29 29.48
C ASP A 510 16.43 -16.93 30.84
N PRO A 511 16.46 -17.86 31.82
CA PRO A 511 17.13 -17.64 33.11
C PRO A 511 18.56 -17.09 33.00
N GLY A 512 19.30 -17.46 31.94
CA GLY A 512 20.69 -17.06 31.70
C GLY A 512 20.87 -15.73 30.96
N ALA A 513 19.80 -15.09 30.48
CA ALA A 513 19.88 -13.87 29.68
C ALA A 513 19.66 -12.60 30.51
N ASP A 514 20.29 -11.49 30.13
CA ASP A 514 20.11 -10.24 30.86
C ASP A 514 18.87 -9.48 30.40
N TYR A 515 17.98 -9.23 31.37
CA TYR A 515 16.77 -8.46 31.20
C TYR A 515 16.79 -7.25 32.15
N SER A 516 16.13 -6.16 31.76
CA SER A 516 15.92 -4.99 32.61
C SER A 516 14.44 -4.63 32.65
N LEU A 517 13.94 -4.36 33.86
CA LEU A 517 12.61 -3.78 34.07
C LEU A 517 12.77 -2.26 34.14
N LEU A 518 11.95 -1.56 33.34
CA LEU A 518 11.94 -0.12 33.24
C LEU A 518 10.57 0.43 33.60
N VAL A 519 10.53 1.63 34.17
CA VAL A 519 9.32 2.43 34.39
C VAL A 519 9.44 3.75 33.63
N TYR A 520 8.34 4.23 33.04
CA TYR A 520 8.31 5.50 32.35
C TYR A 520 8.08 6.66 33.33
N THR A 521 8.89 7.71 33.21
CA THR A 521 8.83 8.93 34.04
C THR A 521 8.85 10.18 33.16
N SER A 522 8.74 11.37 33.75
CA SER A 522 8.88 12.66 33.08
C SER A 522 10.26 12.89 32.45
N THR A 523 11.24 12.04 32.75
CA THR A 523 12.58 12.06 32.16
C THR A 523 12.83 10.86 31.23
N GLY A 524 11.76 10.12 30.88
CA GLY A 524 11.82 8.91 30.05
C GLY A 524 11.92 7.62 30.86
N TRP A 525 12.40 6.56 30.21
CA TRP A 525 12.57 5.23 30.81
C TRP A 525 13.68 5.21 31.86
N GLN A 526 13.35 4.76 33.07
CA GLN A 526 14.28 4.59 34.20
C GLN A 526 14.24 3.15 34.69
N GLU A 527 15.35 2.65 35.25
CA GLU A 527 15.39 1.32 35.84
C GLU A 527 14.44 1.23 37.05
N ALA A 528 13.57 0.23 37.05
CA ALA A 528 12.63 -0.01 38.13
C ALA A 528 13.25 -0.98 39.14
N PRO A 529 13.20 -0.68 40.46
CA PRO A 529 13.64 -1.60 41.50
C PRO A 529 12.94 -2.96 41.36
N SER A 530 13.73 -4.02 41.18
CA SER A 530 13.22 -5.38 40.99
C SER A 530 14.22 -6.41 41.51
N GLU A 531 13.71 -7.59 41.87
CA GLU A 531 14.48 -8.77 42.27
C GLU A 531 14.35 -9.82 41.16
N ARG A 532 15.48 -10.43 40.78
CA ARG A 532 15.50 -11.45 39.75
C ARG A 532 15.06 -12.81 40.31
N LEU A 533 14.12 -13.46 39.63
CA LEU A 533 13.62 -14.78 40.00
C LEU A 533 14.50 -15.88 39.39
N SER A 534 14.50 -17.08 40.01
CA SER A 534 15.27 -18.24 39.53
C SER A 534 14.85 -18.74 38.15
N THR A 535 13.66 -18.34 37.71
CA THR A 535 13.09 -18.64 36.40
C THR A 535 13.51 -17.67 35.29
N GLY A 536 14.27 -16.62 35.61
CA GLY A 536 14.64 -15.55 34.69
C GLY A 536 13.73 -14.32 34.73
N GLY A 537 12.60 -14.42 35.44
CA GLY A 537 11.63 -13.35 35.61
C GLY A 537 11.99 -12.29 36.67
N PHE A 538 11.00 -11.47 37.01
CA PHE A 538 11.15 -10.34 37.96
C PHE A 538 10.10 -10.37 39.05
N SER A 539 10.51 -10.04 40.27
CA SER A 539 9.64 -9.62 41.37
C SER A 539 9.83 -8.12 41.57
N PHE A 540 8.77 -7.32 41.49
CA PHE A 540 8.86 -5.88 41.71
C PHE A 540 7.62 -5.31 42.39
N THR A 541 7.73 -4.09 42.91
CA THR A 541 6.57 -3.35 43.42
C THR A 541 5.91 -2.61 42.26
N GLY A 542 4.84 -3.19 41.73
CA GLY A 542 3.97 -2.54 40.75
C GLY A 542 3.15 -1.43 41.42
N MET A 543 3.05 -0.29 40.78
CA MET A 543 2.26 0.84 41.25
C MET A 543 1.09 1.06 40.30
N PRO A 544 -0.10 1.41 40.82
CA PRO A 544 -1.24 1.78 39.98
C PRO A 544 -0.89 2.91 39.02
N ASP A 545 -1.52 2.87 37.84
CA ASP A 545 -1.44 3.92 36.82
C ASP A 545 -0.02 4.25 36.34
N ARG A 546 0.91 3.30 36.39
CA ARG A 546 2.26 3.45 35.82
C ARG A 546 2.48 2.58 34.58
N LEU A 547 3.38 3.05 33.73
CA LEU A 547 3.82 2.35 32.52
C LEU A 547 5.17 1.68 32.76
N TYR A 548 5.23 0.38 32.51
CA TYR A 548 6.43 -0.44 32.63
C TYR A 548 6.86 -1.00 31.28
N ARG A 549 8.10 -1.45 31.17
CA ARG A 549 8.64 -2.12 29.98
C ARG A 549 9.74 -3.07 30.38
N ILE A 550 9.85 -4.20 29.69
CA ILE A 550 10.95 -5.14 29.87
C ILE A 550 11.79 -5.15 28.60
N THR A 551 13.11 -5.01 28.75
CA THR A 551 14.07 -5.07 27.64
C THR A 551 15.03 -6.24 27.84
N GLY A 552 15.34 -6.94 26.76
CA GLY A 552 16.37 -7.98 26.72
C GLY A 552 16.14 -8.94 25.55
N PRO A 553 17.03 -9.93 25.36
CA PRO A 553 17.01 -10.78 24.18
C PRO A 553 15.78 -11.70 24.16
N GLY A 554 15.13 -11.79 23.00
CA GLY A 554 14.00 -12.70 22.77
C GLY A 554 12.65 -12.24 23.33
N ILE A 555 12.58 -11.07 23.98
CA ILE A 555 11.32 -10.50 24.49
C ILE A 555 10.82 -9.39 23.58
N ALA A 556 9.51 -9.35 23.36
CA ALA A 556 8.86 -8.24 22.67
C ALA A 556 8.96 -6.97 23.53
N ASN A 557 9.72 -5.98 23.06
CA ASN A 557 9.99 -4.72 23.75
C ASN A 557 8.78 -3.75 23.69
N ARG A 558 7.68 -4.12 24.36
CA ARG A 558 6.46 -3.31 24.45
C ARG A 558 6.16 -2.87 25.87
N PRO A 559 5.68 -1.62 26.05
CA PRO A 559 5.16 -1.15 27.32
C PRO A 559 3.96 -1.96 27.78
N PHE A 560 3.72 -1.94 29.08
CA PHE A 560 2.52 -2.50 29.68
C PHE A 560 2.15 -1.75 30.95
N THR A 561 0.86 -1.77 31.27
CA THR A 561 0.35 -1.35 32.59
C THR A 561 0.03 -2.56 33.45
N VAL A 562 0.00 -2.35 34.76
CA VAL A 562 -0.36 -3.37 35.75
C VAL A 562 -1.64 -2.94 36.46
N GLU A 563 -2.55 -3.87 36.66
CA GLU A 563 -3.78 -3.67 37.43
C GLU A 563 -3.92 -4.69 38.55
N LEU A 564 -4.42 -4.19 39.68
CA LEU A 564 -4.91 -5.02 40.78
C LEU A 564 -6.39 -5.32 40.58
N ALA A 565 -6.77 -6.52 40.96
CA ALA A 565 -8.13 -6.95 41.16
C ALA A 565 -8.65 -6.41 42.50
N ASP A 566 -9.98 -6.33 42.64
CA ASP A 566 -10.63 -5.93 43.89
C ASP A 566 -10.30 -6.85 45.09
N ASN A 567 -9.80 -8.07 44.81
CA ASN A 567 -9.37 -9.05 45.82
C ASN A 567 -7.86 -8.95 46.19
N GLY A 568 -7.13 -7.98 45.64
CA GLY A 568 -5.70 -7.77 45.89
C GLY A 568 -4.75 -8.64 45.06
N GLU A 569 -5.25 -9.46 44.14
CA GLU A 569 -4.42 -10.19 43.16
C GLU A 569 -4.08 -9.32 41.95
N VAL A 570 -2.96 -9.57 41.28
CA VAL A 570 -2.65 -8.90 40.01
C VAL A 570 -3.62 -9.41 38.94
N LEU A 571 -4.52 -8.54 38.45
CA LEU A 571 -5.61 -8.91 37.56
C LEU A 571 -5.13 -9.17 36.13
N THR A 572 -4.30 -8.28 35.57
CA THR A 572 -3.89 -8.33 34.15
C THR A 572 -2.67 -7.47 33.87
N LEU A 573 -1.83 -7.91 32.93
CA LEU A 573 -0.81 -7.08 32.26
C LEU A 573 -1.35 -6.69 30.89
N LYS A 574 -1.59 -5.39 30.68
CA LYS A 574 -2.18 -4.87 29.44
C LYS A 574 -1.08 -4.23 28.60
N ARG A 575 -0.90 -4.76 27.39
CA ARG A 575 0.04 -4.28 26.37
C ARG A 575 -0.45 -3.03 25.67
#